data_AF-A0A2S2DDM1-F1
#
_entry.id   AF-A0A2S2DDM1-F1
#
_cell.length_a   1.000
_cell.length_b   1.000
_cell.length_c   1.000
_cell.angle_alpha   90.00
_cell.angle_beta   90.00
_cell.angle_gamma   90.00
#
_symmetry.space_group_name_H-M   'P 1'
#
loop_
_entity.id
_entity.type
_entity.pdbx_description
1 polymer ?
#
loop_
_entity_poly.entity_id
_entity_poly.type
_entity_poly.pdbx_seq_one_letter_code
_entity_poly.pdbx_strand_id
1 'polypeptide(L)'
;MPVYVQHEVLGKVQDVFNADALWQAPGLALFSRRPLLRDLLERSPREQRGRAATRCFSHVTLVLPQDEVDDDRHLTRGARVRDLAQSLAALHQKDFGDLLGGDEVRYHVLGSDDLDPGEVQVKFGHAVYLPAPGEQVQYTVTASRDSAIWQPVCAIYPNQRLTLVGLDGANATFAVPGWPFGPEGGLLLVNDGAGAPLELQVRPKDSFECRFDAANGYYVLRGKGASAQRLLLKISRVGASAGAAVRPQPAPTSSAAPATPSAQPQRSPAVWKSRTTTPLAADMTAMPLAAPSPATKPTPTTELDATYAPVARHRITLAALALPRLSRYRETGAQELEVGLNAQLLPGAPGKDSVIRFAVDDADELHAITPAGRQRIAAPSQFAPLDNASIRLLAVQQQLAERYRALLVLPEGPSQPAAAGTRLTFGRGMPSLGALRVLDTPQFVRQGDGAPAASADRLGLSRNAFSWEASSEGLRIARLSPTQALYHLDEHLALVAQIESATQDQPYVIPPGHHLVAGHYVLRFDA
;
A
#
# COMPACT_ATOMS: atom_id res chain seq x y z
N MET A 1 -16.71 8.60 27.10
CA MET A 1 -16.56 8.69 25.62
C MET A 1 -17.79 8.07 24.99
N PRO A 2 -18.24 8.50 23.79
CA PRO A 2 -19.31 7.80 23.11
C PRO A 2 -18.89 6.35 22.85
N VAL A 3 -19.73 5.41 23.27
CA VAL A 3 -19.52 3.98 23.04
C VAL A 3 -20.03 3.66 21.64
N TYR A 4 -19.12 3.35 20.72
CA TYR A 4 -19.46 3.05 19.32
C TYR A 4 -19.99 1.63 19.15
N VAL A 5 -19.44 0.69 19.92
CA VAL A 5 -19.85 -0.71 19.98
C VAL A 5 -19.97 -1.06 21.45
N GLN A 6 -21.13 -1.56 21.85
CA GLN A 6 -21.35 -2.19 23.14
C GLN A 6 -21.17 -3.68 22.98
N HIS A 7 -20.45 -4.25 23.93
CA HIS A 7 -20.16 -5.68 23.99
C HIS A 7 -20.48 -6.17 25.39
N GLU A 8 -21.33 -7.20 25.48
CA GLU A 8 -21.68 -7.86 26.73
C GLU A 8 -21.74 -9.38 26.51
N VAL A 9 -21.36 -10.16 27.52
CA VAL A 9 -21.44 -11.63 27.50
C VAL A 9 -22.51 -12.09 28.48
N LEU A 10 -23.53 -12.76 27.94
CA LEU A 10 -24.61 -13.39 28.69
C LEU A 10 -24.20 -14.82 29.05
N GLY A 11 -23.83 -15.07 30.30
CA GLY A 11 -23.41 -16.39 30.74
C GLY A 11 -24.56 -17.26 31.29
N LYS A 12 -24.33 -18.58 31.31
CA LYS A 12 -25.20 -19.61 31.92
C LYS A 12 -26.60 -19.65 31.31
N VAL A 13 -26.68 -19.54 29.99
CA VAL A 13 -27.88 -19.75 29.20
C VAL A 13 -28.03 -21.25 28.96
N GLN A 14 -29.15 -21.85 29.39
CA GLN A 14 -29.36 -23.30 29.25
C GLN A 14 -29.53 -23.74 27.79
N ASP A 15 -30.23 -22.92 27.00
CA ASP A 15 -30.39 -23.11 25.56
C ASP A 15 -30.13 -21.78 24.87
N VAL A 16 -28.99 -21.68 24.18
CA VAL A 16 -28.55 -20.48 23.48
C VAL A 16 -29.45 -20.11 22.30
N PHE A 17 -30.31 -21.03 21.84
CA PHE A 17 -31.31 -20.80 20.78
C PHE A 17 -32.68 -20.38 21.30
N ASN A 18 -32.88 -20.32 22.62
CA ASN A 18 -34.14 -19.91 23.21
C ASN A 18 -34.21 -18.38 23.32
N ALA A 19 -34.99 -17.75 22.43
CA ALA A 19 -35.17 -16.30 22.39
C ALA A 19 -35.73 -15.73 23.71
N ASP A 20 -36.68 -16.40 24.35
CA ASP A 20 -37.26 -15.94 25.61
C ASP A 20 -36.22 -15.98 26.74
N ALA A 21 -35.37 -17.01 26.77
CA ALA A 21 -34.29 -17.13 27.75
C ALA A 21 -33.26 -15.98 27.65
N LEU A 22 -33.03 -15.47 26.44
CA LEU A 22 -32.14 -14.33 26.20
C LEU A 22 -32.86 -12.98 26.42
N TRP A 23 -34.16 -12.90 26.13
CA TRP A 23 -34.95 -11.66 26.15
C TRP A 23 -35.49 -11.29 27.53
N GLN A 24 -36.19 -12.21 28.21
CA GLN A 24 -36.80 -12.02 29.53
C GLN A 24 -37.02 -13.36 30.25
N ALA A 25 -36.50 -13.54 31.47
CA ALA A 25 -36.95 -14.65 32.31
C ALA A 25 -38.36 -14.36 32.88
N PRO A 26 -39.34 -15.29 32.80
CA PRO A 26 -40.66 -15.09 33.38
C PRO A 26 -40.60 -14.91 34.91
N GLY A 27 -41.17 -13.81 35.43
CA GLY A 27 -41.70 -13.71 36.80
C GLY A 27 -40.72 -13.55 37.98
N LEU A 28 -39.39 -13.55 37.78
CA LEU A 28 -38.42 -13.52 38.90
C LEU A 28 -37.31 -12.44 38.76
N ALA A 29 -37.61 -11.34 38.05
CA ALA A 29 -36.67 -10.22 37.84
C ALA A 29 -36.17 -9.53 39.13
N LEU A 30 -36.76 -9.85 40.30
CA LEU A 30 -36.27 -9.38 41.61
C LEU A 30 -35.08 -10.18 42.16
N PHE A 31 -34.75 -11.36 41.61
CA PHE A 31 -33.68 -12.24 42.12
C PHE A 31 -32.58 -12.59 41.11
N SER A 32 -32.78 -12.33 39.81
CA SER A 32 -31.70 -12.51 38.82
C SER A 32 -30.80 -11.27 38.77
N ARG A 33 -29.56 -11.40 39.24
CA ARG A 33 -28.52 -10.36 39.11
C ARG A 33 -27.89 -10.27 37.72
N ARG A 34 -28.40 -11.00 36.72
CA ARG A 34 -27.78 -11.09 35.40
C ARG A 34 -28.47 -10.12 34.42
N PRO A 35 -27.71 -9.29 33.69
CA PRO A 35 -28.30 -8.50 32.62
C PRO A 35 -28.80 -9.43 31.52
N LEU A 36 -30.03 -9.24 31.05
CA LEU A 36 -30.59 -9.90 29.86
C LEU A 36 -30.51 -8.96 28.65
N LEU A 37 -30.76 -9.48 27.44
CA LEU A 37 -30.68 -8.67 26.22
C LEU A 37 -31.62 -7.45 26.28
N ARG A 38 -32.84 -7.62 26.79
CA ARG A 38 -33.78 -6.50 26.98
C ARG A 38 -33.24 -5.45 27.95
N ASP A 39 -32.70 -5.89 29.09
CA ASP A 39 -32.13 -4.99 30.09
C ASP A 39 -30.95 -4.19 29.54
N LEU A 40 -30.13 -4.83 28.70
CA LEU A 40 -29.01 -4.19 28.02
C LEU A 40 -29.49 -3.09 27.07
N LEU A 41 -30.49 -3.37 26.23
CA LEU A 41 -31.06 -2.39 25.30
C LEU A 41 -31.76 -1.24 26.04
N GLU A 42 -32.41 -1.51 27.16
CA GLU A 42 -33.09 -0.49 27.98
C GLU A 42 -32.09 0.43 28.70
N ARG A 43 -30.99 -0.12 29.23
CA ARG A 43 -29.94 0.66 29.93
C ARG A 43 -29.04 1.43 28.98
N SER A 44 -29.00 1.02 27.72
CA SER A 44 -28.14 1.58 26.68
C SER A 44 -28.94 2.06 25.46
N PRO A 45 -29.83 3.05 25.64
CA PRO A 45 -30.57 3.60 24.51
C PRO A 45 -29.63 4.35 23.56
N ARG A 46 -30.02 4.37 22.29
CA ARG A 46 -29.29 5.06 21.22
C ARG A 46 -29.28 6.57 21.42
N GLU A 47 -30.40 7.14 21.84
CA GLU A 47 -30.53 8.55 22.18
C GLU A 47 -31.28 8.70 23.52
N GLN A 48 -30.86 9.66 24.33
CA GLN A 48 -31.52 10.05 25.57
C GLN A 48 -31.83 11.54 25.56
N ARG A 49 -33.02 11.91 26.04
CA ARG A 49 -33.38 13.28 26.36
C ARG A 49 -33.57 13.41 27.86
N GLY A 50 -32.56 13.96 28.55
CA GLY A 50 -32.52 13.95 30.01
C GLY A 50 -32.31 12.53 30.54
N ARG A 51 -33.25 12.02 31.34
CA ARG A 51 -33.22 10.63 31.86
C ARG A 51 -34.08 9.65 31.05
N ALA A 52 -34.80 10.11 30.04
CA ALA A 52 -35.69 9.27 29.24
C ALA A 52 -35.01 8.83 27.94
N ALA A 53 -35.11 7.54 27.61
CA ALA A 53 -34.73 7.00 26.31
C ALA A 53 -35.67 7.54 25.23
N THR A 54 -35.09 8.05 24.13
CA THR A 54 -35.86 8.55 22.98
C THR A 54 -35.67 7.69 21.73
N ARG A 55 -34.56 6.94 21.65
CA ARG A 55 -34.35 5.93 20.59
C ARG A 55 -33.68 4.68 21.12
N CYS A 56 -34.06 3.52 20.57
CA CYS A 56 -33.38 2.24 20.80
C CYS A 56 -32.48 1.86 19.60
N PHE A 57 -31.54 0.93 19.79
CA PHE A 57 -30.75 0.36 18.69
C PHE A 57 -31.55 -0.74 18.00
N SER A 58 -31.67 -0.69 16.67
CA SER A 58 -32.42 -1.69 15.90
C SER A 58 -31.58 -2.84 15.38
N HIS A 59 -30.24 -2.73 15.40
CA HIS A 59 -29.32 -3.73 14.85
C HIS A 59 -28.53 -4.39 15.96
N VAL A 60 -28.61 -5.72 16.04
CA VAL A 60 -27.94 -6.53 17.08
C VAL A 60 -27.27 -7.74 16.45
N THR A 61 -26.00 -7.95 16.76
CA THR A 61 -25.28 -9.17 16.44
C THR A 61 -25.15 -10.04 17.68
N LEU A 62 -25.56 -11.29 17.58
CA LEU A 62 -25.35 -12.33 18.56
C LEU A 62 -24.20 -13.22 18.10
N VAL A 63 -23.33 -13.58 19.03
CA VAL A 63 -22.26 -14.54 18.82
C VAL A 63 -22.51 -15.69 19.78
N LEU A 64 -22.64 -16.89 19.23
CA LEU A 64 -22.87 -18.14 19.94
C LEU A 64 -21.59 -19.00 19.89
N PRO A 65 -21.45 -20.02 20.75
CA PRO A 65 -20.35 -20.97 20.65
C PRO A 65 -20.36 -21.65 19.28
N GLN A 66 -19.18 -21.77 18.66
CA GLN A 66 -19.05 -22.30 17.29
C GLN A 66 -19.64 -23.71 17.16
N ASP A 67 -19.40 -24.58 18.15
CA ASP A 67 -19.91 -25.96 18.18
C ASP A 67 -21.45 -26.02 18.07
N GLU A 68 -22.16 -25.15 18.80
CA GLU A 68 -23.64 -25.09 18.77
C GLU A 68 -24.17 -24.66 17.39
N VAL A 69 -23.48 -23.72 16.75
CA VAL A 69 -23.84 -23.22 15.42
C VAL A 69 -23.58 -24.27 14.34
N ASP A 70 -22.46 -24.99 14.45
CA ASP A 70 -22.12 -26.09 13.54
C ASP A 70 -23.08 -27.27 13.72
N ASP A 71 -23.44 -27.63 14.96
CA ASP A 71 -24.47 -28.63 15.24
C ASP A 71 -25.83 -28.24 14.64
N ASP A 72 -26.26 -26.99 14.79
CA ASP A 72 -27.49 -26.50 14.16
C ASP A 72 -27.40 -26.59 12.62
N ARG A 73 -26.25 -26.24 12.06
CA ARG A 73 -26.00 -26.34 10.62
C ARG A 73 -26.06 -27.78 10.13
N HIS A 74 -25.50 -28.73 10.86
CA HIS A 74 -25.45 -30.15 10.49
C HIS A 74 -26.78 -30.86 10.71
N LEU A 75 -27.46 -30.59 11.83
CA LEU A 75 -28.66 -31.32 12.24
C LEU A 75 -29.95 -30.70 11.69
N THR A 76 -30.05 -29.37 11.63
CA THR A 76 -31.29 -28.67 11.26
C THR A 76 -31.15 -27.76 10.03
N ARG A 77 -29.96 -27.73 9.41
CA ARG A 77 -29.63 -26.82 8.31
C ARG A 77 -29.76 -25.34 8.72
N GLY A 78 -29.36 -25.02 9.94
CA GLY A 78 -29.34 -23.65 10.45
C GLY A 78 -30.73 -23.10 10.79
N ALA A 79 -31.72 -23.96 11.05
CA ALA A 79 -33.09 -23.52 11.32
C ALA A 79 -33.19 -22.79 12.65
N ARG A 80 -32.52 -23.30 13.71
CA ARG A 80 -32.60 -22.70 15.04
C ARG A 80 -31.95 -21.32 15.06
N VAL A 81 -30.86 -21.12 14.33
CA VAL A 81 -30.25 -19.79 14.13
C VAL A 81 -31.25 -18.80 13.50
N ARG A 82 -31.96 -19.21 12.45
CA ARG A 82 -32.94 -18.33 11.77
C ARG A 82 -34.13 -18.03 12.67
N ASP A 83 -34.66 -19.05 13.35
CA ASP A 83 -35.80 -18.92 14.24
C ASP A 83 -35.48 -18.02 15.44
N LEU A 84 -34.26 -18.13 16.00
CA LEU A 84 -33.75 -17.26 17.05
C LEU A 84 -33.74 -15.79 16.60
N ALA A 85 -33.14 -15.49 15.45
CA ALA A 85 -33.05 -14.14 14.93
C ALA A 85 -34.45 -13.52 14.68
N GLN A 86 -35.37 -14.29 14.11
CA GLN A 86 -36.75 -13.85 13.86
C GLN A 86 -37.53 -13.62 15.16
N SER A 87 -37.42 -14.55 16.10
CA SER A 87 -38.11 -14.46 17.39
C SER A 87 -37.64 -13.26 18.20
N LEU A 88 -36.32 -13.01 18.24
CA LEU A 88 -35.76 -11.83 18.89
C LEU A 88 -36.15 -10.53 18.20
N ALA A 89 -36.18 -10.50 16.86
CA ALA A 89 -36.68 -9.33 16.13
C ALA A 89 -38.14 -9.02 16.48
N ALA A 90 -38.99 -10.04 16.57
CA ALA A 90 -40.40 -9.88 16.94
C ALA A 90 -40.57 -9.38 18.39
N LEU A 91 -39.81 -9.93 19.33
CA LEU A 91 -39.81 -9.50 20.74
C LEU A 91 -39.31 -8.06 20.89
N HIS A 92 -38.25 -7.69 20.16
CA HIS A 92 -37.72 -6.34 20.12
C HIS A 92 -38.73 -5.34 19.55
N GLN A 93 -39.35 -5.66 18.42
CA GLN A 93 -40.38 -4.82 17.82
C GLN A 93 -41.59 -4.65 18.75
N LYS A 94 -41.95 -5.70 19.50
CA LYS A 94 -43.06 -5.67 20.46
C LYS A 94 -42.76 -4.76 21.65
N ASP A 95 -41.59 -4.88 22.27
CA ASP A 95 -41.28 -4.17 23.51
C ASP A 95 -40.74 -2.75 23.30
N PHE A 96 -40.04 -2.50 22.19
CA PHE A 96 -39.39 -1.21 21.89
C PHE A 96 -39.91 -0.52 20.63
N GLY A 97 -41.01 -0.99 20.03
CA GLY A 97 -41.57 -0.47 18.78
C GLY A 97 -41.68 1.05 18.71
N ASP A 98 -42.14 1.68 19.79
CA ASP A 98 -42.31 3.14 19.90
C ASP A 98 -40.96 3.90 19.90
N LEU A 99 -39.86 3.25 20.30
CA LEU A 99 -38.53 3.84 20.39
C LEU A 99 -37.65 3.57 19.16
N LEU A 100 -38.12 2.76 18.20
CA LEU A 100 -37.35 2.47 16.98
C LEU A 100 -37.45 3.60 15.94
N GLY A 101 -38.45 4.46 16.03
CA GLY A 101 -38.60 5.61 15.12
C GLY A 101 -38.80 5.22 13.66
N GLY A 102 -39.29 4.00 13.40
CA GLY A 102 -39.47 3.43 12.05
C GLY A 102 -38.27 2.63 11.52
N ASP A 103 -37.18 2.51 12.29
CA ASP A 103 -36.04 1.67 11.92
C ASP A 103 -36.44 0.18 11.96
N GLU A 104 -36.02 -0.58 10.95
CA GLU A 104 -36.26 -2.03 10.88
C GLU A 104 -35.33 -2.77 11.87
N VAL A 105 -35.90 -3.65 12.69
CA VAL A 105 -35.12 -4.48 13.61
C VAL A 105 -34.44 -5.61 12.86
N ARG A 106 -33.13 -5.74 13.02
CA ARG A 106 -32.33 -6.79 12.39
C ARG A 106 -31.44 -7.48 13.42
N TYR A 107 -31.45 -8.81 13.35
CA TYR A 107 -30.59 -9.68 14.13
C TYR A 107 -29.69 -10.48 13.21
N HIS A 108 -28.42 -10.60 13.59
CA HIS A 108 -27.48 -11.49 12.94
C HIS A 108 -26.84 -12.39 13.98
N VAL A 109 -26.74 -13.68 13.69
CA VAL A 109 -26.19 -14.67 14.59
C VAL A 109 -24.94 -15.27 13.94
N LEU A 110 -23.84 -15.27 14.68
CA LEU A 110 -22.54 -15.78 14.26
C LEU A 110 -22.05 -16.84 15.26
N GLY A 111 -21.18 -17.74 14.82
CA GLY A 111 -20.42 -18.64 15.69
C GLY A 111 -19.04 -18.06 16.02
N SER A 112 -18.49 -18.43 17.18
CA SER A 112 -17.12 -18.11 17.59
C SER A 112 -16.56 -19.19 18.50
N ASP A 113 -15.26 -19.50 18.32
CA ASP A 113 -14.50 -20.42 19.17
C ASP A 113 -14.06 -19.78 20.50
N ASP A 114 -14.26 -18.47 20.67
CA ASP A 114 -13.82 -17.71 21.84
C ASP A 114 -14.86 -17.75 22.99
N LEU A 115 -15.97 -18.48 22.83
CA LEU A 115 -17.08 -18.54 23.79
C LEU A 115 -17.23 -19.93 24.40
N ASP A 116 -17.39 -19.96 25.73
CA ASP A 116 -17.68 -21.20 26.45
C ASP A 116 -19.14 -21.66 26.21
N PRO A 117 -19.43 -22.97 26.36
CA PRO A 117 -20.81 -23.47 26.27
C PRO A 117 -21.77 -22.75 27.22
N GLY A 118 -22.91 -22.31 26.67
CA GLY A 118 -23.92 -21.54 27.41
C GLY A 118 -23.58 -20.06 27.60
N GLU A 119 -22.54 -19.55 26.95
CA GLU A 119 -22.28 -18.12 26.81
C GLU A 119 -22.79 -17.58 25.48
N VAL A 120 -23.40 -16.39 25.52
CA VAL A 120 -23.87 -15.67 24.34
C VAL A 120 -23.33 -14.26 24.38
N GLN A 121 -22.51 -13.89 23.40
CA GLN A 121 -22.02 -12.52 23.27
C GLN A 121 -23.02 -11.69 22.47
N VAL A 122 -23.35 -10.51 22.98
CA VAL A 122 -24.24 -9.54 22.35
C VAL A 122 -23.42 -8.32 21.93
N LYS A 123 -23.59 -7.90 20.67
CA LYS A 123 -23.00 -6.67 20.12
C LYS A 123 -24.08 -5.78 19.52
N PHE A 124 -24.11 -4.53 19.95
CA PHE A 124 -24.98 -3.50 19.38
C PHE A 124 -24.33 -2.12 19.57
N GLY A 125 -24.82 -1.09 18.89
CA GLY A 125 -24.29 0.25 19.05
C GLY A 125 -24.29 1.05 17.77
N HIS A 126 -23.72 2.25 17.82
CA HIS A 126 -23.71 3.19 16.71
C HIS A 126 -22.92 2.71 15.49
N ALA A 127 -21.91 1.86 15.68
CA ALA A 127 -21.08 1.31 14.62
C ALA A 127 -21.44 -0.14 14.26
N VAL A 128 -22.52 -0.69 14.84
CA VAL A 128 -23.05 -2.01 14.47
C VAL A 128 -24.16 -1.80 13.45
N TYR A 129 -23.98 -2.34 12.26
CA TYR A 129 -24.91 -2.19 11.15
C TYR A 129 -25.12 -3.52 10.44
N LEU A 130 -26.39 -3.89 10.23
CA LEU A 130 -26.78 -5.07 9.47
C LEU A 130 -27.47 -4.61 8.18
N PRO A 131 -26.93 -4.94 7.00
CA PRO A 131 -27.47 -4.47 5.73
C PRO A 131 -28.87 -5.02 5.45
N ALA A 132 -29.66 -4.23 4.73
CA ALA A 132 -30.98 -4.67 4.28
C ALA A 132 -30.84 -5.76 3.21
N PRO A 133 -31.83 -6.65 3.05
CA PRO A 133 -31.85 -7.56 1.91
C PRO A 133 -31.73 -6.78 0.59
N GLY A 134 -30.73 -7.12 -0.22
CA GLY A 134 -30.46 -6.47 -1.51
C GLY A 134 -29.70 -5.13 -1.44
N GLU A 135 -29.35 -4.64 -0.25
CA GLU A 135 -28.51 -3.45 -0.10
C GLU A 135 -27.12 -3.70 -0.69
N GLN A 136 -26.68 -2.79 -1.55
CA GLN A 136 -25.40 -2.93 -2.26
C GLN A 136 -24.27 -2.30 -1.46
N VAL A 137 -23.10 -2.94 -1.52
CA VAL A 137 -21.87 -2.42 -0.89
C VAL A 137 -21.49 -1.09 -1.54
N GLN A 138 -21.26 -0.07 -0.72
CA GLN A 138 -20.79 1.25 -1.18
C GLN A 138 -19.25 1.31 -1.21
N TYR A 139 -18.60 0.81 -0.16
CA TYR A 139 -17.13 0.78 -0.06
C TYR A 139 -16.62 -0.59 0.38
N THR A 140 -15.45 -0.97 -0.13
CA THR A 140 -14.66 -2.10 0.36
C THR A 140 -13.41 -1.58 1.06
N VAL A 141 -13.14 -2.11 2.25
CA VAL A 141 -11.99 -1.78 3.07
C VAL A 141 -11.04 -2.97 3.09
N THR A 142 -9.78 -2.72 2.74
CA THR A 142 -8.71 -3.72 2.75
C THR A 142 -7.50 -3.18 3.50
N ALA A 143 -6.76 -4.06 4.17
CA ALA A 143 -5.56 -3.69 4.91
C ALA A 143 -4.33 -4.44 4.39
N SER A 144 -3.16 -3.84 4.53
CA SER A 144 -1.88 -4.44 4.16
C SER A 144 -0.77 -3.92 5.07
N ARG A 145 0.27 -4.71 5.30
CA ARG A 145 1.49 -4.26 6.01
C ARG A 145 2.65 -3.94 5.05
N ASP A 146 2.56 -4.41 3.82
CA ASP A 146 3.65 -4.42 2.85
C ASP A 146 3.28 -3.80 1.50
N SER A 147 2.02 -3.35 1.34
CA SER A 147 1.39 -2.83 0.12
C SER A 147 1.27 -3.81 -1.05
N ALA A 148 1.75 -5.04 -0.88
CA ALA A 148 1.70 -6.09 -1.89
C ALA A 148 0.51 -7.00 -1.67
N ILE A 149 0.33 -7.47 -0.43
CA ILE A 149 -0.73 -8.39 -0.05
C ILE A 149 -1.82 -7.60 0.67
N TRP A 150 -3.01 -7.55 0.08
CA TRP A 150 -4.16 -6.81 0.62
C TRP A 150 -5.22 -7.78 1.12
N GLN A 151 -5.52 -7.71 2.42
CA GLN A 151 -6.50 -8.56 3.07
C GLN A 151 -7.81 -7.82 3.26
N PRO A 152 -8.97 -8.45 3.00
CA PRO A 152 -10.27 -7.82 3.23
C PRO A 152 -10.49 -7.58 4.72
N VAL A 153 -11.06 -6.41 5.05
CA VAL A 153 -11.43 -6.04 6.42
C VAL A 153 -12.95 -6.02 6.55
N CYS A 154 -13.62 -5.15 5.79
CA CYS A 154 -15.07 -5.02 5.84
C CYS A 154 -15.65 -4.34 4.59
N ALA A 155 -16.96 -4.44 4.46
CA ALA A 155 -17.77 -3.69 3.51
C ALA A 155 -18.57 -2.61 4.26
N ILE A 156 -18.74 -1.44 3.65
CA ILE A 156 -19.55 -0.34 4.17
C ILE A 156 -20.73 -0.10 3.24
N TYR A 157 -21.92 0.03 3.83
CA TYR A 157 -23.18 0.19 3.12
C TYR A 157 -23.68 1.65 3.15
N PRO A 158 -24.54 2.06 2.20
CA PRO A 158 -25.04 3.43 2.11
C PRO A 158 -25.68 4.00 3.38
N ASN A 159 -26.43 3.17 4.13
CA ASN A 159 -27.08 3.60 5.36
C ASN A 159 -26.25 3.32 6.63
N GLN A 160 -25.06 2.74 6.46
CA GLN A 160 -24.13 2.52 7.56
C GLN A 160 -23.34 3.81 7.82
N ARG A 161 -23.76 4.58 8.83
CA ARG A 161 -23.11 5.85 9.16
C ARG A 161 -21.72 5.71 9.78
N LEU A 162 -21.54 4.74 10.67
CA LEU A 162 -20.29 4.57 11.42
C LEU A 162 -19.77 3.15 11.30
N THR A 163 -18.45 3.01 11.20
CA THR A 163 -17.75 1.73 11.25
C THR A 163 -16.49 1.91 12.08
N LEU A 164 -16.32 1.10 13.12
CA LEU A 164 -15.10 1.11 13.93
C LEU A 164 -14.26 -0.10 13.55
N VAL A 165 -13.01 0.13 13.15
CA VAL A 165 -12.04 -0.95 12.89
C VAL A 165 -10.89 -0.88 13.90
N GLY A 166 -10.38 -2.02 14.34
CA GLY A 166 -9.38 -2.10 15.40
C GLY A 166 -8.70 -3.46 15.50
N LEU A 167 -8.12 -3.76 16.66
CA LEU A 167 -7.38 -5.00 16.90
C LEU A 167 -8.28 -6.24 16.81
N ASP A 168 -9.40 -6.21 17.53
CA ASP A 168 -10.27 -7.36 17.75
C ASP A 168 -11.74 -6.98 17.57
N GLY A 169 -12.58 -8.01 17.44
CA GLY A 169 -14.02 -7.84 17.34
C GLY A 169 -14.71 -7.57 18.68
N ALA A 170 -13.99 -7.53 19.80
CA ALA A 170 -14.55 -7.20 21.11
C ALA A 170 -14.66 -5.67 21.27
N ASN A 171 -13.64 -4.95 20.81
CA ASN A 171 -13.52 -3.50 20.95
C ASN A 171 -13.86 -2.72 19.66
N ALA A 172 -13.94 -3.41 18.51
CA ALA A 172 -14.26 -2.82 17.22
C ALA A 172 -15.42 -3.54 16.51
N THR A 173 -16.03 -2.88 15.52
CA THR A 173 -17.01 -3.53 14.62
C THR A 173 -16.32 -4.64 13.83
N PHE A 174 -15.11 -4.37 13.34
CA PHE A 174 -14.31 -5.32 12.57
C PHE A 174 -12.86 -5.33 13.03
N ALA A 175 -12.32 -6.52 13.24
CA ALA A 175 -10.90 -6.73 13.48
C ALA A 175 -10.11 -6.54 12.18
N VAL A 176 -8.97 -5.86 12.26
CA VAL A 176 -8.07 -5.67 11.12
C VAL A 176 -6.87 -6.62 11.26
N PRO A 177 -6.62 -7.48 10.27
CA PRO A 177 -5.47 -8.37 10.31
C PRO A 177 -4.14 -7.61 10.47
N GLY A 178 -3.33 -8.04 11.45
CA GLY A 178 -2.01 -7.46 11.70
C GLY A 178 -2.04 -6.06 12.32
N TRP A 179 -3.14 -5.67 12.96
CA TRP A 179 -3.27 -4.40 13.68
C TRP A 179 -2.16 -4.22 14.74
N PRO A 180 -1.29 -3.20 14.63
CA PRO A 180 -0.14 -3.08 15.52
C PRO A 180 -0.32 -2.09 16.68
N PHE A 181 -1.44 -1.35 16.75
CA PHE A 181 -1.59 -0.18 17.64
C PHE A 181 -2.17 -0.50 19.03
N GLY A 182 -2.24 -1.78 19.40
CA GLY A 182 -2.85 -2.24 20.65
C GLY A 182 -4.40 -2.23 20.63
N PRO A 183 -5.03 -2.70 21.74
CA PRO A 183 -6.48 -2.89 21.82
C PRO A 183 -7.28 -1.58 21.90
N GLU A 184 -6.72 -0.55 22.52
CA GLU A 184 -7.38 0.75 22.70
C GLU A 184 -7.39 1.59 21.42
N GLY A 185 -6.46 1.33 20.50
CA GLY A 185 -6.38 2.06 19.24
C GLY A 185 -7.43 1.53 18.25
N GLY A 186 -8.28 2.42 17.74
CA GLY A 186 -9.24 2.15 16.67
C GLY A 186 -9.32 3.29 15.65
N LEU A 187 -9.81 2.96 14.45
CA LEU A 187 -10.10 3.92 13.39
C LEU A 187 -11.60 3.93 13.14
N LEU A 188 -12.21 5.09 13.31
CA LEU A 188 -13.62 5.32 13.02
C LEU A 188 -13.77 5.84 11.59
N LEU A 189 -14.54 5.12 10.79
CA LEU A 189 -14.93 5.49 9.43
C LEU A 189 -16.34 6.09 9.52
N VAL A 190 -16.52 7.30 9.02
CA VAL A 190 -17.76 8.07 9.07
C VAL A 190 -18.29 8.26 7.66
N ASN A 191 -19.48 7.74 7.41
CA ASN A 191 -20.22 7.83 6.16
C ASN A 191 -21.44 8.74 6.36
N ASP A 192 -21.33 10.00 5.98
CA ASP A 192 -22.46 10.95 6.07
C ASP A 192 -23.44 10.85 4.88
N GLY A 193 -23.36 9.76 4.11
CA GLY A 193 -24.34 9.37 3.11
C GLY A 193 -23.76 9.23 1.69
N ALA A 194 -24.63 8.85 0.74
CA ALA A 194 -24.23 8.44 -0.60
C ALA A 194 -23.36 9.46 -1.37
N GLY A 195 -23.52 10.76 -1.12
CA GLY A 195 -22.80 11.85 -1.78
C GLY A 195 -21.57 12.38 -1.02
N ALA A 196 -21.37 12.00 0.24
CA ALA A 196 -20.25 12.48 1.05
C ALA A 196 -19.02 11.56 0.90
N PRO A 197 -17.79 12.11 0.92
CA PRO A 197 -16.60 11.27 1.06
C PRO A 197 -16.59 10.60 2.43
N LEU A 198 -16.01 9.41 2.51
CA LEU A 198 -15.84 8.72 3.78
C LEU A 198 -14.77 9.43 4.61
N GLU A 199 -15.10 9.85 5.83
CA GLU A 199 -14.14 10.49 6.73
C GLU A 199 -13.50 9.45 7.67
N LEU A 200 -12.22 9.65 7.99
CA LEU A 200 -11.45 8.77 8.86
C LEU A 200 -11.01 9.52 10.11
N GLN A 201 -11.27 8.94 11.27
CA GLN A 201 -10.95 9.55 12.55
C GLN A 201 -10.30 8.55 13.49
N VAL A 202 -9.10 8.88 13.98
CA VAL A 202 -8.39 8.06 14.98
C VAL A 202 -9.09 8.19 16.35
N ARG A 203 -9.26 7.05 17.03
CA ARG A 203 -9.94 6.93 18.33
C ARG A 203 -9.14 5.99 19.27
N PRO A 204 -8.85 6.40 20.53
CA PRO A 204 -8.83 7.77 21.03
C PRO A 204 -8.05 8.71 20.11
N LYS A 205 -8.38 10.00 20.15
CA LYS A 205 -7.64 10.98 19.34
C LYS A 205 -6.16 10.85 19.70
N ASP A 206 -5.30 10.94 18.70
CA ASP A 206 -3.86 10.92 18.90
C ASP A 206 -3.30 9.57 19.40
N SER A 207 -4.00 8.44 19.27
CA SER A 207 -3.43 7.12 19.57
C SER A 207 -2.40 6.65 18.54
N PHE A 208 -2.63 6.95 17.25
CA PHE A 208 -1.70 6.74 16.14
C PHE A 208 -1.87 7.84 15.07
N GLU A 209 -0.89 7.98 14.19
CA GLU A 209 -1.00 8.88 13.03
C GLU A 209 -1.76 8.17 11.90
N CYS A 210 -2.67 8.88 11.25
CA CYS A 210 -3.35 8.40 10.05
C CYS A 210 -3.25 9.48 8.97
N ARG A 211 -2.59 9.16 7.85
CA ARG A 211 -2.37 10.11 6.74
C ARG A 211 -2.74 9.46 5.42
N PHE A 212 -3.44 10.20 4.57
CA PHE A 212 -3.71 9.76 3.20
C PHE A 212 -2.49 9.98 2.32
N ASP A 213 -2.05 8.92 1.62
CA ASP A 213 -1.03 8.99 0.59
C ASP A 213 -1.70 9.03 -0.79
N ALA A 214 -1.77 10.24 -1.36
CA ALA A 214 -2.40 10.46 -2.66
C ALA A 214 -1.62 9.83 -3.83
N ALA A 215 -0.31 9.60 -3.69
CA ALA A 215 0.49 8.99 -4.74
C ALA A 215 0.16 7.50 -4.90
N ASN A 216 -0.11 6.83 -3.76
CA ASN A 216 -0.39 5.40 -3.74
C ASN A 216 -1.88 5.04 -3.57
N GLY A 217 -2.73 6.01 -3.22
CA GLY A 217 -4.18 5.83 -3.13
C GLY A 217 -4.66 5.04 -1.90
N TYR A 218 -3.92 5.08 -0.80
CA TYR A 218 -4.29 4.44 0.47
C TYR A 218 -3.89 5.30 1.68
N TYR A 219 -4.47 4.99 2.84
CA TYR A 219 -4.09 5.60 4.11
C TYR A 219 -2.92 4.84 4.74
N VAL A 220 -1.97 5.58 5.29
CA VAL A 220 -0.84 5.07 6.06
C VAL A 220 -1.10 5.36 7.54
N LEU A 221 -1.20 4.31 8.34
CA LEU A 221 -1.35 4.37 9.78
C LEU A 221 0.01 4.08 10.43
N ARG A 222 0.45 4.93 11.37
CA ARG A 222 1.76 4.81 12.05
C ARG A 222 1.63 4.92 13.56
N GLY A 223 2.29 4.02 14.28
CA GLY A 223 2.32 4.01 15.73
C GLY A 223 3.14 5.18 16.29
N LYS A 224 2.82 5.60 17.52
CA LYS A 224 3.61 6.62 18.23
C LYS A 224 4.70 5.92 19.06
N GLY A 225 5.89 5.77 18.49
CA GLY A 225 7.02 5.15 19.18
C GLY A 225 8.22 4.88 18.28
N ALA A 226 9.30 4.34 18.85
CA ALA A 226 10.52 3.95 18.12
C ALA A 226 10.34 2.69 17.27
N SER A 227 9.22 1.96 17.42
CA SER A 227 8.91 0.81 16.58
C SER A 227 8.25 1.27 15.28
N ALA A 228 8.72 0.73 14.15
CA ALA A 228 8.19 0.97 12.81
C ALA A 228 6.83 0.26 12.59
N GLN A 229 5.90 0.43 13.52
CA GLN A 229 4.55 -0.13 13.43
C GLN A 229 3.77 0.64 12.37
N ARG A 230 3.53 -0.03 11.24
CA ARG A 230 2.84 0.51 10.09
C ARG A 230 1.74 -0.42 9.63
N LEU A 231 0.61 0.17 9.27
CA LEU A 231 -0.51 -0.51 8.62
C LEU A 231 -1.04 0.38 7.49
N LEU A 232 -1.36 -0.22 6.36
CA LEU A 232 -1.94 0.45 5.20
C LEU A 232 -3.40 0.08 5.11
N LEU A 233 -4.25 1.07 4.85
CA LEU A 233 -5.68 0.87 4.68
C LEU A 233 -6.13 1.46 3.35
N LYS A 234 -6.66 0.62 2.48
CA LYS A 234 -7.21 1.02 1.18
C LYS A 234 -8.71 0.91 1.23
N ILE A 235 -9.38 2.00 0.88
CA ILE A 235 -10.84 2.13 0.85
C ILE A 235 -11.22 2.40 -0.60
N SER A 236 -11.94 1.46 -1.21
CA SER A 236 -12.33 1.54 -2.62
C SER A 236 -13.85 1.66 -2.72
N ARG A 237 -14.33 2.66 -3.46
CA ARG A 237 -15.77 2.80 -3.72
C ARG A 237 -16.19 1.80 -4.80
N VAL A 238 -17.20 0.99 -4.54
CA VAL A 238 -17.74 0.03 -5.51
C VAL A 238 -18.37 0.81 -6.66
N GLY A 239 -18.00 0.47 -7.89
CA GLY A 239 -18.45 1.17 -9.11
C GLY A 239 -17.62 2.40 -9.50
N ALA A 240 -16.64 2.82 -8.69
CA ALA A 240 -15.63 3.78 -9.13
C ALA A 240 -14.47 3.01 -9.80
N SER A 241 -14.19 3.31 -11.08
CA SER A 241 -12.98 2.83 -11.74
C SER A 241 -11.73 3.31 -10.98
N ALA A 242 -10.69 2.47 -10.96
CA ALA A 242 -9.52 2.51 -10.08
C ALA A 242 -8.62 3.77 -10.14
N GLY A 243 -9.10 4.92 -10.63
CA GLY A 243 -8.37 6.18 -10.73
C GLY A 243 -8.91 7.33 -9.86
N ALA A 244 -10.06 7.18 -9.19
CA ALA A 244 -10.63 8.24 -8.36
C ALA A 244 -10.40 7.93 -6.86
N ALA A 245 -9.15 8.06 -6.42
CA ALA A 245 -8.85 8.05 -5.00
C ALA A 245 -9.55 9.24 -4.32
N VAL A 246 -10.28 8.98 -3.23
CA VAL A 246 -11.08 9.96 -2.48
C VAL A 246 -10.15 11.07 -1.99
N ARG A 247 -10.26 12.25 -2.61
CA ARG A 247 -9.53 13.45 -2.20
C ARG A 247 -10.31 14.12 -1.06
N PRO A 248 -9.73 14.33 0.14
CA PRO A 248 -10.34 15.21 1.12
C PRO A 248 -10.23 16.65 0.60
N GLN A 249 -11.37 17.27 0.27
CA GLN A 249 -11.45 18.72 0.05
C GLN A 249 -11.61 19.43 1.40
N PRO A 250 -10.88 20.54 1.66
CA PRO A 250 -11.20 21.41 2.78
C PRO A 250 -12.54 22.14 2.53
N ALA A 251 -13.30 22.33 3.61
CA ALA A 251 -14.68 22.81 3.64
C ALA A 251 -14.93 24.14 2.88
N PRO A 252 -16.04 24.26 2.13
CA PRO A 252 -16.50 25.54 1.61
C PRO A 252 -17.33 26.28 2.65
N THR A 253 -16.99 27.54 2.91
CA THR A 253 -17.82 28.50 3.64
C THR A 253 -19.07 28.83 2.83
N SER A 254 -20.22 28.75 3.48
CA SER A 254 -21.54 29.00 2.92
C SER A 254 -21.81 30.47 2.62
N SER A 255 -22.38 30.77 1.45
CA SER A 255 -23.58 31.62 1.30
C SER A 255 -24.15 31.55 -0.14
N ALA A 256 -25.47 31.40 -0.26
CA ALA A 256 -26.27 31.29 -1.50
C ALA A 256 -26.90 32.66 -1.87
N ALA A 257 -26.72 33.18 -3.09
CA ALA A 257 -27.65 33.25 -4.25
C ALA A 257 -28.34 34.65 -4.43
N PRO A 258 -28.91 35.08 -5.60
CA PRO A 258 -28.98 34.49 -6.96
C PRO A 258 -28.70 35.43 -8.20
N ALA A 259 -28.45 34.79 -9.37
CA ALA A 259 -28.73 35.08 -10.81
C ALA A 259 -28.70 36.49 -11.51
N THR A 260 -27.67 36.69 -12.39
CA THR A 260 -27.57 37.19 -13.82
C THR A 260 -28.23 38.49 -14.36
N PRO A 261 -27.80 39.09 -15.53
CA PRO A 261 -26.58 38.94 -16.36
C PRO A 261 -25.90 40.27 -16.89
N SER A 262 -24.74 40.08 -17.55
CA SER A 262 -24.10 40.91 -18.63
C SER A 262 -23.39 42.26 -18.31
N ALA A 263 -22.04 42.27 -18.43
CA ALA A 263 -21.22 43.23 -19.23
C ALA A 263 -19.69 42.97 -19.07
N GLN A 264 -18.92 43.43 -20.06
CA GLN A 264 -17.53 43.17 -20.46
C GLN A 264 -16.37 43.63 -19.50
N PRO A 265 -15.09 43.29 -19.80
CA PRO A 265 -14.03 43.06 -18.80
C PRO A 265 -13.15 44.30 -18.52
N GLN A 266 -12.74 44.50 -17.26
CA GLN A 266 -11.66 45.44 -16.92
C GLN A 266 -10.74 44.97 -15.78
N ARG A 267 -9.46 44.87 -16.17
CA ARG A 267 -8.19 45.21 -15.48
C ARG A 267 -8.00 44.84 -14.01
N SER A 268 -6.97 44.02 -13.81
CA SER A 268 -6.23 43.80 -12.56
C SER A 268 -5.44 45.04 -12.11
N PRO A 269 -5.37 45.33 -10.80
CA PRO A 269 -4.35 46.19 -10.24
C PRO A 269 -3.18 45.38 -9.67
N ALA A 270 -1.98 45.87 -9.96
CA ALA A 270 -0.71 45.40 -9.44
C ALA A 270 -0.31 46.18 -8.17
N VAL A 271 0.85 45.77 -7.62
CA VAL A 271 1.68 46.46 -6.61
C VAL A 271 1.16 46.17 -5.18
N TRP A 272 1.93 45.69 -4.21
CA TRP A 272 3.14 46.30 -3.64
C TRP A 272 4.21 45.26 -3.22
N LYS A 273 5.45 45.49 -3.67
CA LYS A 273 6.68 45.10 -2.97
C LYS A 273 7.27 46.36 -2.32
N SER A 274 7.87 46.24 -1.15
CA SER A 274 8.89 47.17 -0.65
C SER A 274 9.86 46.45 0.27
N ARG A 275 11.03 47.04 0.38
CA ARG A 275 12.36 46.43 0.47
C ARG A 275 12.96 46.66 1.86
N THR A 276 13.92 45.80 2.17
CA THR A 276 14.95 45.87 3.21
C THR A 276 15.52 47.28 3.44
N THR A 277 15.71 47.67 4.71
CA THR A 277 16.69 48.70 5.11
C THR A 277 17.30 48.39 6.49
N THR A 278 18.59 48.70 6.52
CA THR A 278 19.69 48.53 7.47
C THR A 278 19.52 49.26 8.82
N PRO A 279 20.19 48.82 9.92
CA PRO A 279 20.21 49.54 11.21
C PRO A 279 21.30 50.62 11.32
N LEU A 280 21.06 51.60 12.20
CA LEU A 280 21.94 52.72 12.57
C LEU A 280 22.63 52.50 13.93
N ALA A 281 23.75 53.20 14.09
CA ALA A 281 24.86 53.03 15.01
C ALA A 281 24.65 53.47 16.48
N ALA A 282 25.54 52.97 17.36
CA ALA A 282 26.15 53.75 18.45
C ALA A 282 27.52 53.15 18.84
N ASP A 283 28.51 54.04 18.91
CA ASP A 283 29.94 53.85 19.20
C ASP A 283 30.27 53.59 20.68
N MET A 284 31.57 53.34 20.94
CA MET A 284 32.39 53.32 22.19
C MET A 284 32.94 51.90 22.43
N THR A 285 34.23 51.55 22.33
CA THR A 285 35.44 52.23 22.82
C THR A 285 36.73 51.63 22.18
N ALA A 286 37.73 52.49 21.97
CA ALA A 286 39.16 52.35 21.58
C ALA A 286 39.97 51.19 22.23
N MET A 287 41.18 50.70 21.84
CA MET A 287 42.30 50.91 20.87
C MET A 287 43.36 49.77 21.16
N PRO A 288 44.64 49.72 20.70
CA PRO A 288 45.14 49.14 19.44
C PRO A 288 46.48 48.31 19.54
N LEU A 289 47.12 48.03 18.38
CA LEU A 289 48.53 47.60 18.13
C LEU A 289 48.93 46.13 18.47
N ALA A 290 49.73 45.38 17.71
CA ALA A 290 50.69 45.67 16.63
C ALA A 290 50.97 44.42 15.75
N ALA A 291 51.39 44.63 14.50
CA ALA A 291 52.14 43.65 13.69
C ALA A 291 53.67 43.84 13.91
N PRO A 292 54.53 42.84 13.62
CA PRO A 292 55.17 42.82 12.29
C PRO A 292 55.49 41.42 11.70
N SER A 293 55.63 41.39 10.36
CA SER A 293 56.14 40.30 9.49
C SER A 293 57.70 40.24 9.47
N PRO A 294 58.40 39.67 8.44
CA PRO A 294 58.44 38.33 7.81
C PRO A 294 59.89 37.77 7.65
N ALA A 295 60.06 36.47 7.36
CA ALA A 295 61.18 35.87 6.58
C ALA A 295 60.91 34.35 6.47
N THR A 296 61.05 33.61 5.37
CA THR A 296 62.16 33.55 4.41
C THR A 296 61.69 32.78 3.15
N LYS A 297 62.04 33.26 1.95
CA LYS A 297 61.93 32.59 0.64
C LYS A 297 63.15 31.67 0.42
N PRO A 298 63.06 30.58 -0.38
CA PRO A 298 63.38 30.76 -1.81
C PRO A 298 62.61 29.84 -2.78
N THR A 299 62.14 30.43 -3.89
CA THR A 299 61.99 29.80 -5.21
C THR A 299 63.40 29.56 -5.82
N PRO A 300 63.65 28.58 -6.72
CA PRO A 300 62.88 28.42 -7.97
C PRO A 300 62.79 27.00 -8.57
N THR A 301 61.73 26.72 -9.34
CA THR A 301 61.82 26.13 -10.69
C THR A 301 60.44 26.16 -11.35
N THR A 302 60.40 26.73 -12.55
CA THR A 302 59.25 26.72 -13.45
C THR A 302 59.27 25.40 -14.21
N GLU A 303 58.37 24.49 -13.89
CA GLU A 303 57.95 23.40 -14.78
C GLU A 303 56.43 23.37 -14.80
N LEU A 304 55.89 23.37 -16.01
CA LEU A 304 54.46 23.31 -16.30
C LEU A 304 53.89 22.00 -15.76
N ASP A 305 52.78 22.03 -15.02
CA ASP A 305 51.86 20.89 -15.07
C ASP A 305 50.40 21.27 -14.84
N ALA A 306 49.54 20.53 -15.53
CA ALA A 306 48.30 20.97 -16.11
C ALA A 306 47.09 21.02 -15.16
N THR A 307 46.25 22.03 -15.38
CA THR A 307 44.79 21.88 -15.58
C THR A 307 44.02 21.02 -14.58
N TYR A 308 43.51 21.66 -13.53
CA TYR A 308 42.37 21.15 -12.79
C TYR A 308 41.10 21.32 -13.63
N ALA A 309 40.77 20.32 -14.46
CA ALA A 309 39.46 20.19 -15.08
C ALA A 309 38.61 19.21 -14.24
N PRO A 310 37.33 19.53 -13.94
CA PRO A 310 36.43 18.57 -13.34
C PRO A 310 36.15 17.48 -14.38
N VAL A 311 36.81 16.33 -14.26
CA VAL A 311 36.55 15.19 -15.15
C VAL A 311 35.15 14.68 -14.81
N ALA A 312 34.18 14.97 -15.69
CA ALA A 312 32.86 14.35 -15.65
C ALA A 312 33.04 12.83 -15.58
N ARG A 313 32.67 12.24 -14.44
CA ARG A 313 32.79 10.80 -14.24
C ARG A 313 31.53 10.17 -14.79
N HIS A 314 31.57 9.77 -16.05
CA HIS A 314 30.49 8.99 -16.63
C HIS A 314 30.26 7.71 -15.79
N ARG A 315 29.00 7.28 -15.69
CA ARG A 315 28.61 6.07 -14.95
C ARG A 315 27.59 5.26 -15.74
N ILE A 316 27.59 3.96 -15.51
CA ILE A 316 26.49 3.08 -15.90
C ILE A 316 25.81 2.57 -14.65
N THR A 317 24.50 2.72 -14.60
CA THR A 317 23.67 2.35 -13.45
C THR A 317 22.62 1.32 -13.89
N LEU A 318 22.42 0.25 -13.11
CA LEU A 318 21.30 -0.66 -13.33
C LEU A 318 20.00 0.01 -12.86
N ALA A 319 19.21 0.58 -13.76
CA ALA A 319 18.02 1.36 -13.40
C ALA A 319 16.76 0.48 -13.22
N ALA A 320 16.69 -0.65 -13.91
CA ALA A 320 15.58 -1.57 -13.79
C ALA A 320 15.98 -3.00 -14.18
N LEU A 321 15.15 -3.96 -13.78
CA LEU A 321 15.19 -5.33 -14.27
C LEU A 321 14.04 -5.55 -15.26
N ALA A 322 14.36 -5.99 -16.47
CA ALA A 322 13.37 -6.39 -17.45
C ALA A 322 12.94 -7.84 -17.17
N LEU A 323 11.76 -8.01 -16.57
CA LEU A 323 11.25 -9.33 -16.21
C LEU A 323 10.84 -10.08 -17.48
N PRO A 324 11.43 -11.24 -17.78
CA PRO A 324 11.20 -11.92 -19.06
C PRO A 324 9.81 -12.56 -19.13
N ARG A 325 9.34 -12.83 -20.34
CA ARG A 325 8.34 -13.88 -20.59
C ARG A 325 9.02 -15.23 -20.54
N LEU A 326 8.83 -15.96 -19.46
CA LEU A 326 9.47 -17.24 -19.24
C LEU A 326 8.96 -18.30 -20.22
N SER A 327 7.75 -18.13 -20.75
CA SER A 327 7.18 -18.99 -21.79
C SER A 327 8.08 -19.14 -23.03
N ARG A 328 8.92 -18.13 -23.32
CA ARG A 328 9.90 -18.16 -24.42
C ARG A 328 11.08 -19.10 -24.19
N TYR A 329 11.32 -19.46 -22.94
CA TYR A 329 12.46 -20.26 -22.50
C TYR A 329 12.03 -21.62 -21.96
N ARG A 330 10.82 -22.10 -22.28
CA ARG A 330 10.31 -23.40 -21.82
C ARG A 330 11.25 -24.56 -22.15
N GLU A 331 11.92 -24.52 -23.29
CA GLU A 331 12.90 -25.52 -23.70
C GLU A 331 14.12 -25.62 -22.77
N THR A 332 14.41 -24.57 -21.98
CA THR A 332 15.50 -24.60 -21.00
C THR A 332 15.10 -25.28 -19.69
N GLY A 333 13.82 -25.64 -19.51
CA GLY A 333 13.28 -26.18 -18.26
C GLY A 333 13.01 -25.15 -17.17
N ALA A 334 13.10 -23.85 -17.47
CA ALA A 334 12.85 -22.79 -16.49
C ALA A 334 11.36 -22.68 -16.17
N GLN A 335 11.00 -22.82 -14.89
CA GLN A 335 9.62 -22.78 -14.41
C GLN A 335 9.26 -21.45 -13.74
N GLU A 336 10.24 -20.81 -13.10
CA GLU A 336 10.02 -19.53 -12.43
C GLU A 336 11.32 -18.74 -12.36
N LEU A 337 11.23 -17.43 -12.60
CA LEU A 337 12.27 -16.47 -12.28
C LEU A 337 11.81 -15.62 -11.11
N GLU A 338 12.56 -15.62 -10.01
CA GLU A 338 12.22 -14.88 -8.79
C GLU A 338 13.37 -13.95 -8.38
N VAL A 339 13.06 -12.68 -8.13
CA VAL A 339 14.02 -11.66 -7.67
C VAL A 339 13.58 -11.13 -6.31
N GLY A 340 14.45 -11.23 -5.31
CA GLY A 340 14.23 -10.61 -4.01
C GLY A 340 14.82 -9.21 -3.93
N LEU A 341 14.17 -8.33 -3.18
CA LEU A 341 14.69 -7.02 -2.82
C LEU A 341 14.92 -6.97 -1.30
N ASN A 342 16.12 -6.58 -0.87
CA ASN A 342 16.45 -6.46 0.55
C ASN A 342 15.92 -5.16 1.18
N ALA A 343 16.28 -4.87 2.43
CA ALA A 343 15.88 -3.64 3.13
C ALA A 343 16.41 -2.34 2.51
N GLN A 344 17.41 -2.42 1.63
CA GLN A 344 17.93 -1.31 0.81
C GLN A 344 17.31 -1.29 -0.59
N LEU A 345 16.34 -2.17 -0.86
CA LEU A 345 15.70 -2.38 -2.16
C LEU A 345 16.68 -2.78 -3.27
N LEU A 346 17.82 -3.36 -2.90
CA LEU A 346 18.78 -3.91 -3.84
C LEU A 346 18.37 -5.33 -4.26
N PRO A 347 18.49 -5.68 -5.55
CA PRO A 347 18.27 -7.04 -6.03
C PRO A 347 19.19 -8.05 -5.36
N GLY A 348 18.63 -9.18 -4.95
CA GLY A 348 19.35 -10.32 -4.39
C GLY A 348 18.57 -11.61 -4.59
N ALA A 349 19.26 -12.73 -4.36
CA ALA A 349 18.63 -14.05 -4.46
C ALA A 349 17.41 -14.13 -3.53
N PRO A 350 16.35 -14.84 -3.93
CA PRO A 350 15.17 -15.00 -3.10
C PRO A 350 15.54 -15.68 -1.77
N GLY A 351 15.14 -15.07 -0.65
CA GLY A 351 15.51 -15.55 0.67
C GLY A 351 14.88 -14.77 1.81
N LYS A 352 15.22 -15.15 3.05
CA LYS A 352 14.66 -14.58 4.28
C LYS A 352 14.95 -13.07 4.45
N ASP A 353 16.03 -12.59 3.85
CA ASP A 353 16.44 -11.17 3.92
C ASP A 353 15.68 -10.28 2.93
N SER A 354 14.82 -10.85 2.08
CA SER A 354 14.00 -10.11 1.14
C SER A 354 12.78 -9.50 1.83
N VAL A 355 12.61 -8.18 1.73
CA VAL A 355 11.40 -7.49 2.22
C VAL A 355 10.22 -7.69 1.28
N ILE A 356 10.49 -7.85 -0.01
CA ILE A 356 9.53 -8.21 -1.05
C ILE A 356 10.26 -8.95 -2.17
N ARG A 357 9.58 -9.88 -2.82
CA ARG A 357 10.09 -10.64 -3.95
C ARG A 357 9.11 -10.55 -5.11
N PHE A 358 9.62 -10.57 -6.34
CA PHE A 358 8.84 -10.55 -7.57
C PHE A 358 9.17 -11.79 -8.38
N ALA A 359 8.13 -12.51 -8.82
CA ALA A 359 8.29 -13.70 -9.62
C ALA A 359 7.55 -13.61 -10.96
N VAL A 360 8.11 -14.24 -11.98
CA VAL A 360 7.44 -14.58 -13.23
C VAL A 360 7.47 -16.09 -13.41
N ASP A 361 6.30 -16.70 -13.59
CA ASP A 361 6.19 -18.14 -13.85
C ASP A 361 6.19 -18.49 -15.35
N ASP A 362 6.13 -19.78 -15.65
CA ASP A 362 6.09 -20.35 -17.00
C ASP A 362 4.80 -20.08 -17.80
N ALA A 363 3.78 -19.52 -17.13
CA ALA A 363 2.57 -18.97 -17.69
C ALA A 363 2.65 -17.45 -17.93
N ASP A 364 3.82 -16.84 -17.71
CA ASP A 364 4.06 -15.39 -17.78
C ASP A 364 3.19 -14.56 -16.79
N GLU A 365 2.74 -15.17 -15.68
CA GLU A 365 2.04 -14.44 -14.63
C GLU A 365 3.03 -13.79 -13.66
N LEU A 366 2.72 -12.55 -13.25
CA LEU A 366 3.52 -11.80 -12.29
C LEU A 366 2.99 -12.02 -10.88
N HIS A 367 3.89 -12.23 -9.93
CA HIS A 367 3.55 -12.40 -8.52
C HIS A 367 4.40 -11.49 -7.65
N ALA A 368 3.77 -10.87 -6.64
CA ALA A 368 4.48 -10.30 -5.49
C ALA A 368 4.43 -11.30 -4.34
N ILE A 369 5.56 -11.46 -3.66
CA ILE A 369 5.71 -12.40 -2.55
C ILE A 369 6.33 -11.67 -1.36
N THR A 370 5.67 -11.74 -0.21
CA THR A 370 6.11 -11.15 1.05
C THR A 370 5.94 -12.19 2.17
N PRO A 371 6.34 -11.89 3.42
CA PRO A 371 6.01 -12.77 4.56
C PRO A 371 4.50 -12.97 4.76
N ALA A 372 3.65 -12.06 4.25
CA ALA A 372 2.19 -12.16 4.34
C ALA A 372 1.59 -13.14 3.31
N GLY A 373 2.37 -13.53 2.29
CA GLY A 373 1.94 -14.53 1.30
C GLY A 373 2.39 -14.20 -0.12
N ARG A 374 1.73 -14.84 -1.08
CA ARG A 374 1.94 -14.66 -2.52
C ARG A 374 0.64 -14.17 -3.16
N GLN A 375 0.72 -13.11 -3.96
CA GLN A 375 -0.42 -12.60 -4.69
C GLN A 375 -0.04 -12.33 -6.15
N ARG A 376 -0.92 -12.72 -7.06
CA ARG A 376 -0.82 -12.35 -8.46
C ARG A 376 -1.00 -10.84 -8.61
N ILE A 377 -0.12 -10.20 -9.37
CA ILE A 377 -0.11 -8.77 -9.61
C ILE A 377 -0.18 -8.46 -11.10
N ALA A 378 -0.47 -7.21 -11.44
CA ALA A 378 -0.41 -6.68 -12.80
C ALA A 378 0.54 -5.48 -12.85
N ALA A 379 1.09 -5.22 -14.03
CA ALA A 379 1.80 -3.99 -14.34
C ALA A 379 0.86 -3.05 -15.13
N PRO A 380 0.84 -1.73 -14.86
CA PRO A 380 1.66 -1.05 -13.88
C PRO A 380 1.18 -1.25 -12.44
N SER A 381 2.12 -1.26 -11.48
CA SER A 381 1.84 -1.26 -10.05
C SER A 381 2.97 -0.61 -9.26
N GLN A 382 2.67 -0.20 -8.03
CA GLN A 382 3.62 0.42 -7.11
C GLN A 382 3.49 -0.24 -5.74
N PHE A 383 4.64 -0.53 -5.14
CA PHE A 383 4.76 -1.18 -3.84
C PHE A 383 5.63 -0.31 -2.94
N ALA A 384 5.22 -0.06 -1.72
CA ALA A 384 6.00 0.61 -0.69
C ALA A 384 6.18 -0.34 0.50
N PRO A 385 7.10 -1.33 0.43
CA PRO A 385 7.38 -2.23 1.55
C PRO A 385 8.06 -1.50 2.73
N LEU A 386 8.64 -0.31 2.50
CA LEU A 386 9.36 0.49 3.48
C LEU A 386 8.83 1.93 3.53
N ASP A 387 9.06 2.64 4.63
CA ASP A 387 8.36 3.89 4.97
C ASP A 387 8.68 5.12 4.11
N ASN A 388 9.69 5.07 3.25
CA ASN A 388 10.07 6.16 2.34
C ASN A 388 10.55 5.68 0.97
N ALA A 389 10.31 4.40 0.65
CA ALA A 389 10.85 3.82 -0.55
C ALA A 389 9.76 3.01 -1.26
N SER A 390 9.57 3.31 -2.54
CA SER A 390 8.62 2.61 -3.38
C SER A 390 9.30 1.98 -4.57
N ILE A 391 8.87 0.76 -4.87
CA ILE A 391 9.25 0.00 -6.04
C ILE A 391 8.14 0.18 -7.07
N ARG A 392 8.53 0.47 -8.31
CA ARG A 392 7.57 0.58 -9.42
C ARG A 392 7.75 -0.60 -10.34
N LEU A 393 6.62 -1.19 -10.72
CA LEU A 393 6.53 -2.18 -11.77
C LEU A 393 5.83 -1.53 -12.95
N LEU A 394 6.53 -1.36 -14.07
CA LEU A 394 6.01 -0.68 -15.25
C LEU A 394 5.51 -1.71 -16.28
N ALA A 395 4.42 -1.36 -16.96
CA ALA A 395 4.02 -2.09 -18.16
C ALA A 395 5.04 -1.85 -19.28
N VAL A 396 5.28 -2.89 -20.08
CA VAL A 396 6.16 -2.80 -21.25
C VAL A 396 5.36 -2.43 -22.50
N GLN A 397 5.96 -1.64 -23.37
CA GLN A 397 5.38 -1.25 -24.65
C GLN A 397 5.44 -2.43 -25.64
N GLN A 398 4.61 -2.40 -26.69
CA GLN A 398 4.30 -3.58 -27.52
C GLN A 398 5.54 -4.32 -28.06
N GLN A 399 6.57 -3.61 -28.52
CA GLN A 399 7.80 -4.24 -29.03
C GLN A 399 8.62 -4.94 -27.94
N LEU A 400 8.68 -4.38 -26.72
CA LEU A 400 9.28 -5.06 -25.56
C LEU A 400 8.40 -6.22 -25.06
N ALA A 401 7.07 -6.07 -25.20
CA ALA A 401 6.09 -7.02 -24.67
C ALA A 401 6.19 -8.41 -25.30
N GLU A 402 6.86 -8.55 -26.45
CA GLU A 402 7.19 -9.85 -27.03
C GLU A 402 8.18 -10.64 -26.18
N ARG A 403 9.08 -9.97 -25.42
CA ARG A 403 10.16 -10.60 -24.66
C ARG A 403 10.01 -10.47 -23.16
N TYR A 404 9.37 -9.39 -22.72
CA TYR A 404 9.29 -9.01 -21.32
C TYR A 404 7.84 -8.91 -20.89
N ARG A 405 7.61 -9.16 -19.60
CA ARG A 405 6.31 -9.05 -18.98
C ARG A 405 6.13 -7.71 -18.27
N ALA A 406 7.19 -7.18 -17.65
CA ALA A 406 7.20 -5.90 -16.96
C ALA A 406 8.64 -5.38 -16.77
N LEU A 407 8.78 -4.10 -16.39
CA LEU A 407 10.05 -3.54 -15.90
C LEU A 407 9.95 -3.29 -14.40
N LEU A 408 10.82 -3.93 -13.62
CA LEU A 408 10.97 -3.69 -12.20
C LEU A 408 11.98 -2.56 -11.97
N VAL A 409 11.50 -1.37 -11.66
CA VAL A 409 12.35 -0.18 -11.47
C VAL A 409 13.03 -0.24 -10.12
N LEU A 410 14.35 -0.06 -10.13
CA LEU A 410 15.17 -0.01 -8.92
C LEU A 410 15.32 1.45 -8.46
N PRO A 411 15.00 1.79 -7.21
CA PRO A 411 15.18 3.14 -6.70
C PRO A 411 16.65 3.59 -6.72
N GLU A 412 17.54 2.71 -6.25
CA GLU A 412 18.99 2.92 -6.23
C GLU A 412 19.68 1.63 -6.68
N GLY A 413 19.97 1.51 -7.97
CA GLY A 413 20.65 0.33 -8.50
C GLY A 413 22.18 0.38 -8.39
N PRO A 414 22.85 -0.78 -8.49
CA PRO A 414 24.30 -0.84 -8.57
C PRO A 414 24.79 -0.03 -9.77
N SER A 415 25.90 0.68 -9.59
CA SER A 415 26.49 1.52 -10.62
C SER A 415 28.00 1.34 -10.69
N GLN A 416 28.54 1.45 -11.89
CA GLN A 416 29.97 1.32 -12.18
C GLN A 416 30.48 2.56 -12.94
N PRO A 417 31.74 2.97 -12.69
CA PRO A 417 32.35 4.05 -13.45
C PRO A 417 32.54 3.64 -14.91
N ALA A 418 32.34 4.59 -15.82
CA ALA A 418 32.53 4.45 -17.24
C ALA A 418 33.67 5.37 -17.69
N ALA A 419 34.87 4.82 -17.86
CA ALA A 419 36.01 5.62 -18.33
C ALA A 419 35.78 6.05 -19.78
N ALA A 420 35.86 7.36 -20.04
CA ALA A 420 35.75 7.90 -21.39
C ALA A 420 36.82 7.30 -22.32
N GLY A 421 36.44 6.97 -23.55
CA GLY A 421 37.35 6.40 -24.57
C GLY A 421 37.81 4.97 -24.30
N THR A 422 37.35 4.32 -23.22
CA THR A 422 37.61 2.88 -22.98
C THR A 422 36.44 2.06 -23.49
N ARG A 423 36.71 1.15 -24.44
CA ARG A 423 35.70 0.22 -24.94
C ARG A 423 35.62 -1.03 -24.06
N LEU A 424 34.44 -1.31 -23.55
CA LEU A 424 34.17 -2.47 -22.70
C LEU A 424 33.09 -3.37 -23.33
N THR A 425 33.17 -4.67 -23.06
CA THR A 425 32.17 -5.65 -23.53
C THR A 425 31.23 -6.02 -22.39
N PHE A 426 29.93 -6.05 -22.67
CA PHE A 426 28.90 -6.55 -21.77
C PHE A 426 28.34 -7.87 -22.29
N GLY A 427 28.10 -8.81 -21.38
CA GLY A 427 27.55 -10.13 -21.67
C GLY A 427 27.89 -11.13 -20.58
N ARG A 428 27.30 -12.32 -20.65
CA ARG A 428 27.47 -13.36 -19.60
C ARG A 428 28.90 -13.88 -19.46
N GLY A 429 29.77 -13.63 -20.44
CA GLY A 429 31.17 -14.06 -20.44
C GLY A 429 32.13 -13.07 -19.76
N MET A 430 31.65 -11.93 -19.26
CA MET A 430 32.51 -10.82 -18.81
C MET A 430 32.39 -10.57 -17.30
N PRO A 431 33.37 -11.01 -16.49
CA PRO A 431 33.35 -10.82 -15.03
C PRO A 431 33.50 -9.36 -14.61
N SER A 432 34.17 -8.51 -15.41
CA SER A 432 34.45 -7.11 -15.08
C SER A 432 33.20 -6.25 -14.83
N LEU A 433 32.07 -6.61 -15.46
CA LEU A 433 30.78 -5.95 -15.30
C LEU A 433 29.80 -6.77 -14.45
N GLY A 434 30.32 -7.72 -13.66
CA GLY A 434 29.52 -8.62 -12.81
C GLY A 434 28.65 -7.89 -11.78
N ALA A 435 29.07 -6.72 -11.30
CA ALA A 435 28.27 -5.94 -10.32
C ALA A 435 26.94 -5.42 -10.90
N LEU A 436 26.85 -5.26 -12.23
CA LEU A 436 25.59 -4.90 -12.91
C LEU A 436 24.75 -6.13 -13.24
N ARG A 437 25.37 -7.31 -13.32
CA ARG A 437 24.71 -8.59 -13.65
C ARG A 437 24.21 -9.30 -12.40
N VAL A 438 23.32 -8.64 -11.68
CA VAL A 438 22.82 -9.07 -10.35
C VAL A 438 22.08 -10.41 -10.36
N LEU A 439 21.69 -10.93 -11.53
CA LEU A 439 20.99 -12.21 -11.69
C LEU A 439 21.90 -13.35 -12.19
N ASP A 440 23.22 -13.16 -12.24
CA ASP A 440 24.20 -14.16 -12.70
C ASP A 440 24.50 -15.24 -11.63
N THR A 441 23.45 -15.76 -10.99
CA THR A 441 23.53 -16.91 -10.09
C THR A 441 22.31 -17.82 -10.31
N PRO A 442 22.42 -19.13 -10.01
CA PRO A 442 21.33 -20.07 -10.25
C PRO A 442 20.13 -19.90 -9.31
N GLN A 443 20.28 -19.20 -8.16
CA GLN A 443 19.19 -19.10 -7.17
C GLN A 443 17.97 -18.30 -7.67
N PHE A 444 18.13 -17.50 -8.73
CA PHE A 444 17.05 -16.68 -9.28
C PHE A 444 16.10 -17.47 -10.19
N VAL A 445 16.47 -18.68 -10.62
CA VAL A 445 15.67 -19.47 -11.56
C VAL A 445 15.36 -20.83 -10.97
N ARG A 446 14.07 -21.11 -10.76
CA ARG A 446 13.60 -22.46 -10.46
C ARG A 446 13.52 -23.25 -11.76
N GLN A 447 14.22 -24.36 -11.78
CA GLN A 447 14.22 -25.32 -12.89
C GLN A 447 13.24 -26.45 -12.56
N GLY A 448 12.64 -27.04 -13.60
CA GLY A 448 11.85 -28.27 -13.45
C GLY A 448 12.73 -29.49 -13.15
N ASP A 449 12.08 -30.56 -12.71
CA ASP A 449 12.75 -31.81 -12.34
C ASP A 449 13.61 -32.34 -13.49
N GLY A 450 14.90 -32.59 -13.21
CA GLY A 450 15.87 -33.13 -14.16
C GLY A 450 16.57 -32.09 -15.04
N ALA A 451 16.20 -30.80 -15.00
CA ALA A 451 16.90 -29.74 -15.71
C ALA A 451 18.12 -29.22 -14.92
N PRO A 452 19.27 -28.95 -15.58
CA PRO A 452 20.45 -28.45 -14.89
C PRO A 452 20.24 -27.02 -14.38
N ALA A 453 20.71 -26.74 -13.16
CA ALA A 453 20.69 -25.39 -12.60
C ALA A 453 21.39 -24.39 -13.53
N ALA A 454 20.70 -23.32 -13.89
CA ALA A 454 21.17 -22.29 -14.81
C ALA A 454 20.88 -20.90 -14.24
N SER A 455 21.83 -19.97 -14.39
CA SER A 455 21.61 -18.56 -14.02
C SER A 455 20.62 -17.89 -14.97
N ALA A 456 19.95 -16.84 -14.48
CA ALA A 456 19.02 -16.06 -15.30
C ALA A 456 19.72 -15.45 -16.52
N ASP A 457 21.02 -15.12 -16.43
CA ASP A 457 21.83 -14.63 -17.57
C ASP A 457 21.81 -15.58 -18.78
N ARG A 458 21.62 -16.89 -18.58
CA ARG A 458 21.48 -17.83 -19.71
C ARG A 458 20.15 -17.66 -20.45
N LEU A 459 19.15 -17.04 -19.82
CA LEU A 459 17.84 -16.74 -20.37
C LEU A 459 17.85 -15.37 -21.06
N GLY A 460 18.51 -15.27 -22.22
CA GLY A 460 18.41 -14.08 -23.08
C GLY A 460 19.56 -13.06 -23.01
N LEU A 461 20.66 -13.36 -22.30
CA LEU A 461 21.92 -12.62 -22.42
C LEU A 461 23.01 -13.43 -23.13
N SER A 462 23.52 -12.90 -24.24
CA SER A 462 24.62 -13.50 -25.02
C SER A 462 25.95 -13.45 -24.27
N ARG A 463 26.90 -14.35 -24.60
CA ARG A 463 28.26 -14.35 -23.99
C ARG A 463 28.97 -13.01 -24.21
N ASN A 464 28.94 -12.55 -25.46
CA ASN A 464 29.40 -11.23 -25.90
C ASN A 464 28.20 -10.53 -26.53
N ALA A 465 27.44 -9.78 -25.73
CA ALA A 465 26.18 -9.19 -26.17
C ALA A 465 26.41 -7.94 -27.02
N PHE A 466 27.12 -6.97 -26.46
CA PHE A 466 27.48 -5.71 -27.10
C PHE A 466 28.75 -5.15 -26.48
N SER A 467 29.44 -4.26 -27.20
CA SER A 467 30.45 -3.38 -26.61
C SER A 467 29.92 -1.97 -26.45
N TRP A 468 30.42 -1.26 -25.46
CA TRP A 468 30.07 0.11 -25.20
C TRP A 468 31.32 0.96 -24.92
N GLU A 469 31.21 2.25 -25.20
CA GLU A 469 32.27 3.23 -25.00
C GLU A 469 31.64 4.56 -24.62
N ALA A 470 32.04 5.12 -23.47
CA ALA A 470 31.53 6.41 -23.02
C ALA A 470 32.22 7.55 -23.79
N SER A 471 31.42 8.50 -24.27
CA SER A 471 31.88 9.68 -25.01
C SER A 471 31.10 10.92 -24.56
N SER A 472 31.58 12.10 -24.97
CA SER A 472 30.90 13.38 -24.70
C SER A 472 29.51 13.48 -25.34
N GLU A 473 29.23 12.71 -26.39
CA GLU A 473 27.94 12.69 -27.10
C GLU A 473 26.96 11.68 -26.49
N GLY A 474 27.43 10.77 -25.64
CA GLY A 474 26.64 9.66 -25.12
C GLY A 474 27.41 8.35 -25.05
N LEU A 475 26.67 7.28 -24.78
CA LEU A 475 27.17 5.91 -24.75
C LEU A 475 27.12 5.31 -26.16
N ARG A 476 28.28 5.07 -26.77
CA ARG A 476 28.40 4.44 -28.09
C ARG A 476 28.30 2.93 -27.95
N ILE A 477 27.33 2.31 -28.62
CA ILE A 477 27.01 0.88 -28.56
C ILE A 477 27.30 0.22 -29.90
N ALA A 478 28.00 -0.92 -29.88
CA ALA A 478 28.15 -1.81 -31.04
C ALA A 478 27.70 -3.22 -30.68
N ARG A 479 26.90 -3.83 -31.54
CA ARG A 479 26.42 -5.21 -31.37
C ARG A 479 27.56 -6.19 -31.61
N LEU A 480 27.72 -7.15 -30.70
CA LEU A 480 28.68 -8.25 -30.84
C LEU A 480 28.00 -9.60 -31.11
N SER A 481 26.72 -9.72 -30.77
CA SER A 481 25.90 -10.90 -31.05
C SER A 481 24.67 -10.52 -31.91
N PRO A 482 24.43 -11.20 -33.05
CA PRO A 482 23.26 -10.96 -33.88
C PRO A 482 21.96 -11.46 -33.21
N THR A 483 22.06 -12.40 -32.27
CA THR A 483 20.89 -12.93 -31.53
C THR A 483 20.54 -12.12 -30.29
N GLN A 484 21.44 -11.23 -29.85
CA GLN A 484 21.15 -10.33 -28.74
C GLN A 484 20.15 -9.25 -29.18
N ALA A 485 18.97 -9.26 -28.56
CA ALA A 485 18.04 -8.14 -28.64
C ALA A 485 18.54 -6.98 -27.76
N LEU A 486 18.52 -5.77 -28.30
CA LEU A 486 18.90 -4.53 -27.64
C LEU A 486 17.81 -3.49 -27.90
N TYR A 487 17.41 -2.77 -26.84
CA TYR A 487 16.41 -1.71 -26.93
C TYR A 487 16.93 -0.45 -26.28
N HIS A 488 16.64 0.70 -26.88
CA HIS A 488 16.91 2.02 -26.33
C HIS A 488 15.62 2.57 -25.71
N LEU A 489 15.66 2.92 -24.43
CA LEU A 489 14.57 3.63 -23.75
C LEU A 489 15.01 5.06 -23.38
N ASP A 490 14.06 5.98 -23.33
CA ASP A 490 14.30 7.35 -22.87
C ASP A 490 14.47 7.43 -21.34
N GLU A 491 14.63 8.65 -20.83
CA GLU A 491 14.73 8.94 -19.39
C GLU A 491 13.51 8.51 -18.55
N HIS A 492 12.37 8.29 -19.21
CA HIS A 492 11.12 7.84 -18.59
C HIS A 492 10.84 6.35 -18.81
N LEU A 493 11.82 5.60 -19.34
CA LEU A 493 11.72 4.19 -19.68
C LEU A 493 10.72 3.89 -20.81
N ALA A 494 10.41 4.87 -21.67
CA ALA A 494 9.64 4.66 -22.88
C ALA A 494 10.55 4.23 -24.04
N LEU A 495 10.07 3.33 -24.90
CA LEU A 495 10.84 2.83 -26.04
C LEU A 495 11.10 3.93 -27.07
N VAL A 496 12.38 4.11 -27.38
CA VAL A 496 12.84 4.98 -28.47
C VAL A 496 13.09 4.16 -29.73
N ALA A 497 13.82 3.04 -29.61
CA ALA A 497 14.14 2.20 -30.75
C ALA A 497 14.56 0.78 -30.33
N GLN A 498 14.35 -0.20 -31.22
CA GLN A 498 15.09 -1.45 -31.21
C GLN A 498 16.40 -1.26 -31.98
N ILE A 499 17.54 -1.64 -31.39
CA ILE A 499 18.85 -1.45 -32.02
C ILE A 499 19.14 -2.66 -32.91
N GLU A 500 18.78 -2.56 -34.18
CA GLU A 500 18.91 -3.64 -35.16
C GLU A 500 20.26 -3.65 -35.88
N SER A 501 20.83 -2.49 -36.19
CA SER A 501 22.14 -2.37 -36.81
C SER A 501 22.99 -1.37 -36.03
N ALA A 502 24.09 -1.86 -35.44
CA ALA A 502 25.09 -1.05 -34.77
C ALA A 502 26.41 -1.81 -34.81
N THR A 503 27.36 -1.33 -35.59
CA THR A 503 28.69 -1.95 -35.76
C THR A 503 29.74 -1.13 -35.04
N GLN A 504 30.99 -1.60 -35.02
CA GLN A 504 32.07 -0.82 -34.42
C GLN A 504 32.37 0.46 -35.21
N ASP A 505 32.20 0.43 -36.54
CA ASP A 505 32.42 1.57 -37.43
C ASP A 505 31.22 2.52 -37.47
N GLN A 506 30.02 2.00 -37.21
CA GLN A 506 28.77 2.76 -37.12
C GLN A 506 28.06 2.43 -35.81
N PRO A 507 28.54 2.95 -34.67
CA PRO A 507 27.94 2.68 -33.37
C PRO A 507 26.60 3.43 -33.22
N TYR A 508 25.68 2.82 -32.47
CA TYR A 508 24.45 3.48 -32.03
C TYR A 508 24.74 4.32 -30.78
N VAL A 509 24.25 5.56 -30.71
CA VAL A 509 24.52 6.46 -29.58
C VAL A 509 23.30 6.55 -28.67
N ILE A 510 23.50 6.26 -27.38
CA ILE A 510 22.49 6.47 -26.34
C ILE A 510 22.82 7.76 -25.58
N PRO A 511 21.89 8.74 -25.55
CA PRO A 511 22.12 10.00 -24.84
C PRO A 511 22.32 9.82 -23.33
N PRO A 512 22.96 10.77 -22.63
CA PRO A 512 22.92 10.83 -21.18
C PRO A 512 21.48 10.82 -20.64
N GLY A 513 21.25 10.10 -19.54
CA GLY A 513 19.94 9.91 -18.90
C GLY A 513 19.08 8.81 -19.55
N HIS A 514 19.39 8.38 -20.76
CA HIS A 514 18.68 7.30 -21.46
C HIS A 514 19.19 5.91 -21.06
N HIS A 515 18.45 4.89 -21.50
CA HIS A 515 18.64 3.52 -21.06
C HIS A 515 18.85 2.54 -22.21
N LEU A 516 19.65 1.51 -21.95
CA LEU A 516 19.83 0.33 -22.81
C LEU A 516 19.24 -0.90 -22.12
N VAL A 517 18.36 -1.63 -22.80
CA VAL A 517 17.89 -2.95 -22.36
C VAL A 517 18.70 -4.04 -23.05
N ALA A 518 19.31 -4.93 -22.26
CA ALA A 518 20.04 -6.09 -22.75
C ALA A 518 19.84 -7.30 -21.81
N GLY A 519 19.19 -8.36 -22.31
CA GLY A 519 18.79 -9.49 -21.46
C GLY A 519 17.80 -9.03 -20.40
N HIS A 520 18.08 -9.26 -19.13
CA HIS A 520 17.23 -8.83 -18.01
C HIS A 520 17.58 -7.43 -17.48
N TYR A 521 18.58 -6.77 -18.05
CA TYR A 521 19.17 -5.57 -17.46
C TYR A 521 18.78 -4.32 -18.23
N VAL A 522 18.30 -3.31 -17.51
CA VAL A 522 18.07 -1.95 -18.04
C VAL A 522 19.14 -1.04 -17.47
N LEU A 523 20.08 -0.65 -18.31
CA LEU A 523 21.29 0.11 -17.94
C LEU A 523 21.11 1.58 -18.33
N ARG A 524 21.17 2.49 -17.37
CA ARG A 524 21.17 3.93 -17.60
C ARG A 524 22.59 4.44 -17.77
N PHE A 525 22.81 5.32 -18.73
CA PHE A 525 24.05 6.07 -18.87
C PHE A 525 23.92 7.44 -18.21
N ASP A 526 24.80 7.74 -17.26
CA ASP A 526 24.88 9.03 -16.57
C ASP A 526 26.20 9.71 -17.01
N ALA A 527 26.13 10.95 -17.51
CA ALA A 527 27.29 11.67 -18.06
C ALA A 527 27.97 12.60 -17.07
#